data_AF-A0A382BNV2-F1
#
_entry.id   AF-A0A382BNV2-F1
#
_cell.length_a   1.000
_cell.length_b   1.000
_cell.length_c   1.000
_cell.angle_alpha   90.00
_cell.angle_beta   90.00
_cell.angle_gamma   90.00
#
_symmetry.space_group_name_H-M   'P 1'
#
loop_
_entity.id
_entity.type
_entity.pdbx_description
1 polymer ?
#
loop_
_entity_poly.entity_id
_entity_poly.type
_entity_poly.pdbx_seq_one_letter_code
_entity_poly.pdbx_strand_id
1 'polypeptide(L)'
;MSGWRARIGVIVSPPNTVVEVELAQMAVEGMSIHAARLGRPEGLAGQLGADVIRQTNDDLPRAAKSLNELRLNVVVFAHTA
;
A
#
# COMPACT_ATOMS: atom_id res chain seq x y z
N MET A 1 -17.29 11.72 10.48
CA MET A 1 -16.06 12.01 9.70
C MET A 1 -15.14 10.80 9.79
N SER A 2 -14.50 10.36 8.72
CA SER A 2 -13.47 9.32 8.76
C SER A 2 -12.09 9.93 9.02
N GLY A 3 -11.20 9.20 9.68
CA GLY A 3 -9.80 9.63 9.90
C GLY A 3 -9.55 10.68 10.99
N TRP A 4 -10.52 10.97 11.87
CA TRP A 4 -10.29 11.86 13.02
C TRP A 4 -9.49 11.19 14.14
N ARG A 5 -9.57 9.86 14.25
CA ARG A 5 -8.83 9.06 15.25
C ARG A 5 -7.46 8.66 14.72
N ALA A 6 -7.40 8.14 13.49
CA ALA A 6 -6.15 7.85 12.80
C ALA A 6 -6.34 7.74 11.27
N ARG A 7 -5.31 8.09 10.51
CA ARG A 7 -5.20 7.85 9.07
C ARG A 7 -4.00 6.93 8.82
N ILE A 8 -4.28 5.73 8.33
CA ILE A 8 -3.26 4.72 8.03
C ILE A 8 -3.04 4.71 6.53
N GLY A 9 -1.80 4.95 6.11
CA GLY A 9 -1.36 4.65 4.75
C GLY A 9 -1.00 3.18 4.61
N VAL A 10 -1.34 2.56 3.50
CA VAL A 10 -0.88 1.22 3.16
C VAL A 10 -0.29 1.24 1.75
N ILE A 11 0.95 0.77 1.61
CA ILE A 11 1.59 0.55 0.32
C ILE A 11 1.47 -0.94 0.00
N VAL A 12 0.76 -1.26 -1.07
CA VAL A 12 0.40 -2.64 -1.42
C VAL A 12 1.08 -3.08 -2.71
N SER A 13 1.35 -4.39 -2.81
CA SER A 13 1.91 -4.96 -4.02
C SER A 13 0.91 -4.99 -5.19
N PRO A 14 1.36 -5.06 -6.44
CA PRO A 14 0.48 -4.97 -7.60
C PRO A 14 -0.68 -5.98 -7.60
N PRO A 15 -0.52 -7.27 -7.23
CA PRO A 15 -1.61 -8.24 -7.26
C PRO A 15 -2.45 -8.27 -5.98
N ASN A 16 -2.06 -7.60 -4.89
CA ASN A 16 -2.79 -7.71 -3.62
C ASN A 16 -4.14 -7.00 -3.72
N THR A 17 -5.24 -7.74 -3.58
CA THR A 17 -6.61 -7.22 -3.57
C THR A 17 -7.29 -7.39 -2.22
N VAL A 18 -6.59 -7.94 -1.24
CA VAL A 18 -7.16 -8.42 0.03
C VAL A 18 -6.92 -7.41 1.14
N VAL A 19 -5.70 -6.89 1.23
CA VAL A 19 -5.27 -6.10 2.40
C VAL A 19 -6.08 -4.81 2.56
N GLU A 20 -6.49 -4.16 1.48
CA GLU A 20 -7.36 -2.97 1.59
C GLU A 20 -8.71 -3.29 2.24
N VAL A 21 -9.31 -4.43 1.87
CA VAL A 21 -10.62 -4.84 2.38
C VAL A 21 -10.50 -5.30 3.84
N GLU A 22 -9.51 -6.13 4.16
CA GLU A 22 -9.30 -6.62 5.53
C GLU A 22 -8.96 -5.48 6.49
N LEU A 23 -8.07 -4.55 6.11
CA LEU A 23 -7.75 -3.39 6.94
C LEU A 23 -8.97 -2.46 7.11
N ALA A 24 -9.81 -2.31 6.09
CA ALA A 24 -11.03 -1.54 6.20
C ALA A 24 -12.05 -2.19 7.16
N GLN A 25 -12.14 -3.53 7.16
CA GLN A 25 -13.00 -4.28 8.09
C GLN A 25 -12.48 -4.26 9.53
N MET A 26 -11.17 -4.22 9.72
CA MET A 26 -10.52 -4.13 11.04
C MET A 26 -10.47 -2.70 11.57
N ALA A 27 -10.73 -1.68 10.74
CA ALA A 27 -10.67 -0.29 11.14
C ALA A 27 -11.76 0.02 12.17
N VAL A 28 -11.35 0.49 13.35
CA VAL A 28 -12.31 0.97 14.36
C VAL A 28 -12.84 2.35 13.99
N GLU A 29 -13.90 2.78 14.66
CA GLU A 29 -14.53 4.08 14.42
C GLU A 29 -13.51 5.23 14.46
N GLY A 30 -13.63 6.13 13.47
CA GLY A 30 -12.76 7.28 13.32
C GLY A 30 -11.42 6.98 12.64
N MET A 31 -11.12 5.72 12.32
CA MET A 31 -9.97 5.38 11.48
C MET A 31 -10.30 5.51 9.99
N SER A 32 -9.26 5.62 9.17
CA SER A 32 -9.36 5.55 7.70
C SER A 32 -8.11 4.89 7.14
N ILE A 33 -8.29 4.10 6.08
CA ILE A 33 -7.22 3.41 5.35
C ILE A 33 -7.05 4.09 3.99
N HIS A 34 -5.81 4.41 3.63
CA HIS A 34 -5.45 5.10 2.39
C HIS A 34 -4.40 4.27 1.66
N ALA A 35 -4.76 3.71 0.50
CA ALA A 35 -3.89 2.79 -0.21
C ALA A 35 -3.13 3.48 -1.35
N ALA A 36 -1.84 3.15 -1.46
CA ALA A 36 -1.05 3.36 -2.65
C ALA A 36 -0.54 2.00 -3.13
N ARG A 37 -0.48 1.80 -4.44
CA ARG A 37 -0.06 0.52 -5.04
C ARG A 37 1.27 0.69 -5.72
N LEU A 38 2.19 -0.24 -5.50
CA LEU A 38 3.44 -0.32 -6.27
C LEU A 38 3.12 -0.55 -7.76
N GLY A 39 3.94 0.03 -8.62
CA GLY A 39 3.94 -0.21 -10.05
C GLY A 39 4.37 -1.64 -10.33
N ARG A 40 3.81 -2.23 -11.39
CA ARG A 40 4.27 -3.50 -11.91
C ARG A 40 5.31 -3.23 -13.00
N PRO A 41 6.51 -3.81 -12.96
CA PRO A 41 7.45 -3.74 -14.07
C PRO A 41 6.81 -4.29 -15.36
N GLU A 42 7.11 -3.64 -16.48
CA GLU A 42 6.54 -4.01 -17.77
C GLU A 42 6.95 -5.44 -18.19
N GLY A 43 6.01 -6.22 -18.71
CA GLY A 43 6.26 -7.60 -19.15
C GLY A 43 6.40 -8.65 -18.03
N LEU A 44 6.35 -8.26 -16.75
CA LEU A 44 6.57 -9.18 -15.62
C LEU A 44 5.28 -9.58 -14.87
N ALA A 45 4.12 -9.48 -15.52
CA ALA A 45 2.85 -9.87 -14.93
C ALA A 45 2.82 -11.37 -14.57
N GLY A 46 2.43 -11.68 -13.32
CA GLY A 46 2.36 -13.06 -12.81
C GLY A 46 3.71 -13.67 -12.43
N GLN A 47 4.82 -12.93 -12.59
CA GLN A 47 6.15 -13.39 -12.18
C GLN A 47 6.44 -13.00 -10.73
N LEU A 48 7.07 -13.91 -9.97
CA LEU A 48 7.33 -13.76 -8.53
C LEU A 48 8.80 -14.02 -8.15
N GLY A 49 9.73 -13.84 -9.11
CA GLY A 49 11.17 -14.00 -8.85
C GLY A 49 11.72 -12.89 -7.95
N ALA A 50 12.79 -13.18 -7.22
CA ALA A 50 13.43 -12.22 -6.31
C ALA A 50 13.82 -10.89 -7.00
N ASP A 51 14.24 -10.95 -8.27
CA ASP A 51 14.57 -9.74 -9.04
C ASP A 51 13.34 -8.95 -9.47
N VAL A 52 12.24 -9.63 -9.78
CA VAL A 52 10.93 -8.99 -10.08
C VAL A 52 10.42 -8.26 -8.85
N ILE A 53 10.57 -8.88 -7.68
CA ILE A 53 10.23 -8.29 -6.39
C ILE A 53 11.06 -7.04 -6.11
N ARG A 54 12.38 -7.11 -6.29
CA ARG A 54 13.27 -5.95 -6.12
C ARG A 54 12.88 -4.81 -7.06
N GLN A 55 12.68 -5.10 -8.35
CA GLN A 55 12.24 -4.11 -9.34
C GLN A 55 10.86 -3.52 -9.01
N THR A 56 9.96 -4.31 -8.44
CA THR A 56 8.65 -3.80 -7.96
C THR A 56 8.82 -2.86 -6.77
N ASN A 57 9.77 -3.16 -5.87
CA ASN A 57 10.06 -2.34 -4.69
C ASN A 57 10.79 -1.04 -5.03
N ASP A 58 11.47 -0.94 -6.17
CA ASP A 58 12.10 0.30 -6.64
C ASP A 58 11.09 1.45 -6.85
N ASP A 59 9.80 1.12 -7.03
CA ASP A 59 8.71 2.08 -7.16
C ASP A 59 8.18 2.61 -5.81
N LEU A 60 8.72 2.12 -4.68
CA LEU A 60 8.33 2.54 -3.33
C LEU A 60 8.35 4.07 -3.13
N PRO A 61 9.37 4.83 -3.59
CA PRO A 61 9.37 6.29 -3.44
C PRO A 61 8.18 6.98 -4.12
N ARG A 62 7.75 6.48 -5.29
CA ARG A 62 6.59 7.02 -6.01
C ARG A 62 5.30 6.72 -5.23
N ALA A 63 5.12 5.49 -4.77
CA ALA A 63 3.97 5.11 -3.97
C ALA A 63 3.89 5.92 -2.66
N ALA A 64 5.01 6.04 -1.94
CA ALA A 64 5.09 6.87 -0.73
C ALA A 64 4.75 8.34 -1.00
N LYS A 65 5.23 8.91 -2.11
CA LYS A 65 4.93 10.30 -2.50
C LYS A 65 3.43 10.53 -2.72
N SER A 66 2.70 9.55 -3.27
CA SER A 66 1.24 9.66 -3.46
C SER A 66 0.45 9.75 -2.15
N LEU A 67 1.05 9.32 -1.03
CA LEU A 67 0.46 9.40 0.29
C LEU A 67 0.85 10.66 1.07
N ASN A 68 1.84 11.43 0.58
CA ASN A 68 2.47 12.51 1.35
C ASN A 68 1.54 13.69 1.67
N GLU A 69 0.50 13.91 0.88
CA GLU A 69 -0.47 15.00 1.10
C GLU A 69 -1.50 14.63 2.18
N LEU A 70 -1.62 13.34 2.49
CA LEU A 70 -2.52 12.83 3.51
C LEU A 70 -1.76 12.93 4.83
N ARG A 71 -2.30 13.64 5.82
CA ARG A 71 -1.73 13.71 7.19
C ARG A 71 -1.86 12.35 7.88
N LEU A 72 -1.09 11.37 7.43
CA LEU A 72 -1.08 10.01 7.90
C LEU A 72 -0.36 9.91 9.25
N ASN A 73 -0.87 9.05 10.11
CA ASN A 73 -0.23 8.74 11.38
C ASN A 73 0.86 7.66 11.23
N VAL A 74 0.68 6.74 10.28
CA VAL A 74 1.60 5.65 9.98
C VAL A 74 1.43 5.21 8.53
N VAL A 75 2.51 4.70 7.93
CA VAL A 75 2.49 4.02 6.63
C VAL A 75 2.94 2.58 6.82
N VAL A 76 2.14 1.63 6.37
CA VAL A 76 2.42 0.20 6.38
C VAL A 76 2.90 -0.23 5.00
N PHE A 77 4.06 -0.88 4.93
CA PHE A 77 4.49 -1.56 3.71
C PHE A 77 3.94 -3.00 3.71
N ALA A 78 2.82 -3.22 3.01
CA ALA A 78 2.09 -4.49 2.97
C ALA A 78 2.60 -5.39 1.84
N HIS A 79 3.90 -5.67 1.86
CA HIS A 79 4.57 -6.58 0.94
C HIS A 79 5.64 -7.36 1.71
N THR A 80 5.45 -8.68 1.79
CA THR A 80 6.29 -9.57 2.62
C THR A 80 7.40 -10.26 1.84
N ALA A 81 7.39 -10.18 0.51
CA ALA A 81 8.35 -10.84 -0.37
C ALA A 81 9.49 -9.89 -0.76
#